data_AF-A0A7W9JCP1-F1
#
_entry.id   AF-A0A7W9JCP1-F1
#
_cell.length_a   1.000
_cell.length_b   1.000
_cell.length_c   1.000
_cell.angle_alpha   90.00
_cell.angle_beta   90.00
_cell.angle_gamma   90.00
#
_symmetry.space_group_name_H-M   'P 1'
#
loop_
_entity.id
_entity.type
_entity.pdbx_description
1 polymer ?
#
loop_
_entity_poly.entity_id
_entity_poly.type
_entity_poly.pdbx_seq_one_letter_code
_entity_poly.pdbx_strand_id
1 'polypeptide(L)'
;MTAPGQRALLAALAVRTGWVDATDLTGQLWDRRPSNPRAALQNAVLRLRRALGVEQVQSGPAGYQLVAEVDVRRFEELCAQDAVDAALALWRGEPLVDCGSEVLRRTFVPTLTERYLGAVERRADPLPDELQELAGRHPLRESLWARLIVVLEQLGRRDEALNAYEAVRAHLAEELGADPSEELREAYRRLSELPVGDDGLSAVRRGSGLAVVYGEGKTALVRQWAREQSFPDGEIRLDLQGSAAGCSDLLRAVGVTEIPERLEEQSALFRTVTAGRRMLVLLDNARDAEQVRPLLPGRGPMVVVTSRAPIQGLQVREGAVAIRAGG
;
A
#
# COMPACT_ATOMS: atom_id res chain seq x y z
N MET A 1 -22.89 -35.81 12.52
CA MET A 1 -23.27 -34.38 12.67
C MET A 1 -23.45 -34.08 14.14
N THR A 2 -22.51 -33.39 14.78
CA THR A 2 -22.59 -33.02 16.20
C THR A 2 -23.70 -31.98 16.41
N ALA A 3 -24.41 -32.05 17.53
CA ALA A 3 -25.47 -31.08 17.85
C ALA A 3 -24.85 -29.67 18.02
N PRO A 4 -25.48 -28.57 17.53
CA PRO A 4 -24.92 -27.21 17.57
C PRO A 4 -24.35 -26.80 18.94
N GLY A 5 -25.05 -27.13 20.03
CA GLY A 5 -24.58 -26.81 21.39
C GLY A 5 -23.30 -27.53 21.83
N GLN A 6 -22.91 -28.64 21.20
CA GLN A 6 -21.63 -29.31 21.46
C GLN A 6 -20.46 -28.55 20.82
N ARG A 7 -20.62 -28.10 19.57
CA ARG A 7 -19.59 -27.29 18.89
C ARG A 7 -19.42 -25.93 19.57
N ALA A 8 -20.53 -25.31 19.97
CA ALA A 8 -20.50 -24.06 20.73
C ALA A 8 -19.75 -24.23 22.06
N LEU A 9 -19.97 -25.34 22.78
CA LEU A 9 -19.26 -25.61 24.04
C LEU A 9 -17.76 -25.77 23.80
N LEU A 10 -17.37 -26.56 22.80
CA LEU A 10 -15.97 -26.74 22.45
C LEU A 10 -15.32 -25.39 22.11
N ALA A 11 -15.97 -24.58 21.26
CA ALA A 11 -15.51 -23.25 20.90
C ALA A 11 -15.34 -22.36 22.13
N ALA A 12 -16.34 -22.28 23.01
CA ALA A 12 -16.32 -21.44 24.20
C ALA A 12 -15.17 -21.79 25.17
N LEU A 13 -14.83 -23.07 25.30
CA LEU A 13 -13.72 -23.53 26.12
C LEU A 13 -12.37 -23.39 25.41
N ALA A 14 -12.31 -23.55 24.09
CA ALA A 14 -11.08 -23.46 23.31
C ALA A 14 -10.52 -22.02 23.26
N VAL A 15 -11.39 -21.02 23.05
CA VAL A 15 -10.98 -19.60 22.95
C VAL A 15 -10.59 -18.96 24.29
N ARG A 16 -10.80 -19.66 25.40
CA ARG A 16 -10.45 -19.18 26.75
C ARG A 16 -9.32 -20.02 27.33
N THR A 17 -8.53 -19.41 28.20
CA THR A 17 -7.55 -20.11 29.02
C THR A 17 -8.13 -20.36 30.42
N GLY A 18 -7.92 -21.56 30.96
CA GLY A 18 -8.38 -21.91 32.30
C GLY A 18 -9.86 -22.27 32.41
N TRP A 19 -10.40 -22.10 33.62
CA TRP A 19 -11.77 -22.44 34.00
C TRP A 19 -12.79 -21.42 33.50
N VAL A 20 -13.92 -21.90 33.01
CA VAL A 20 -15.04 -21.08 32.53
C VAL A 20 -16.30 -21.40 33.34
N ASP A 21 -16.93 -20.37 33.88
CA ASP A 21 -18.13 -20.53 34.71
C ASP A 21 -19.30 -21.14 33.94
N ALA A 22 -20.09 -21.97 34.62
CA ALA A 22 -21.22 -22.64 34.02
C ALA A 22 -22.34 -21.66 33.61
N THR A 23 -22.52 -20.57 34.35
CA THR A 23 -23.53 -19.53 34.05
C THR A 23 -23.15 -18.80 32.77
N ASP A 24 -21.88 -18.41 32.64
CA ASP A 24 -21.34 -17.78 31.43
C ASP A 24 -21.53 -18.66 30.20
N LEU A 25 -21.20 -19.94 30.32
CA LEU A 25 -21.45 -20.92 29.25
C LEU A 25 -22.94 -20.94 28.90
N THR A 26 -23.84 -21.12 29.88
CA THR A 26 -25.27 -21.19 29.57
C THR A 26 -25.86 -19.93 28.91
N GLY A 27 -25.22 -18.77 29.09
CA GLY A 27 -25.60 -17.52 28.46
C GLY A 27 -25.15 -17.39 27.00
N GLN A 28 -24.13 -18.14 26.57
CA GLN A 28 -23.47 -17.94 25.27
C GLN A 28 -23.60 -19.12 24.31
N LEU A 29 -23.89 -20.33 24.78
CA LEU A 29 -23.84 -21.53 23.92
C LEU A 29 -24.98 -21.68 22.93
N TRP A 30 -26.10 -20.99 23.13
CA TRP A 30 -27.30 -21.17 22.32
C TRP A 30 -27.94 -19.84 21.96
N ASP A 31 -28.18 -19.62 20.67
CA ASP A 31 -28.91 -18.43 20.19
C ASP A 31 -30.36 -18.43 20.67
N ARG A 32 -30.98 -19.62 20.69
CA ARG A 32 -32.27 -19.85 21.36
C ARG A 32 -32.07 -20.64 22.64
N ARG A 33 -32.26 -19.96 23.77
CA ARG A 33 -32.05 -20.56 25.10
C ARG A 33 -32.96 -21.78 25.31
N PRO A 34 -32.42 -22.96 25.68
CA PRO A 34 -33.23 -24.13 26.00
C PRO A 34 -34.02 -23.92 27.30
N SER A 35 -35.10 -24.67 27.48
CA SER A 35 -35.96 -24.61 28.67
C SER A 35 -35.22 -24.95 29.97
N ASN A 36 -34.24 -25.85 29.90
CA ASN A 36 -33.33 -26.17 31.02
C ASN A 36 -31.86 -26.07 30.57
N PRO A 37 -31.23 -24.87 30.67
CA PRO A 37 -29.86 -24.65 30.24
C PRO A 37 -28.82 -25.47 30.99
N ARG A 38 -29.03 -25.71 32.29
CA ARG A 38 -28.10 -26.52 33.09
C ARG A 38 -28.07 -27.97 32.62
N ALA A 39 -29.23 -28.59 32.41
CA ALA A 39 -29.31 -29.95 31.89
C ALA A 39 -28.75 -30.04 30.45
N ALA A 40 -29.03 -29.04 29.62
CA ALA A 40 -28.48 -28.96 28.26
C ALA A 40 -26.95 -28.87 28.25
N LEU A 41 -26.37 -28.08 29.16
CA LEU A 41 -24.92 -27.95 29.34
C LEU A 41 -24.30 -29.28 29.77
N GLN A 42 -24.84 -29.94 30.79
CA GLN A 42 -24.36 -31.25 31.24
C GLN A 42 -24.36 -32.30 30.10
N ASN A 43 -25.43 -32.32 29.30
CA ASN A 43 -25.51 -33.20 28.13
C ASN A 43 -24.49 -32.86 27.04
N ALA A 44 -24.21 -31.57 26.82
CA ALA A 44 -23.16 -31.14 25.90
C ALA A 44 -21.77 -31.56 26.39
N VAL A 45 -21.48 -31.39 27.68
CA VAL A 45 -20.23 -31.83 28.33
C VAL A 45 -20.07 -33.34 28.21
N LEU A 46 -21.11 -34.12 28.50
CA LEU A 46 -21.07 -35.59 28.39
C LEU A 46 -20.73 -36.03 26.96
N ARG A 47 -21.35 -35.40 25.95
CA ARG A 47 -21.05 -35.70 24.53
C ARG A 47 -19.64 -35.27 24.15
N LEU A 48 -19.18 -34.13 24.66
CA LEU A 48 -17.83 -33.64 24.37
C LEU A 48 -16.76 -34.57 24.97
N ARG A 49 -16.94 -35.03 26.21
CA ARG A 49 -16.08 -36.03 26.87
C ARG A 49 -16.03 -37.35 26.12
N ARG A 50 -17.16 -37.81 25.58
CA ARG A 50 -17.18 -39.02 24.73
C ARG A 50 -16.40 -38.87 23.44
N ALA A 51 -16.31 -37.65 22.90
CA ALA A 51 -15.61 -37.38 21.66
C ALA A 51 -14.11 -37.11 21.85
N LEU A 52 -13.73 -36.44 22.95
CA LEU A 52 -12.36 -35.96 23.17
C LEU A 52 -11.60 -36.71 24.29
N GLY A 53 -12.30 -37.33 25.23
CA GLY A 53 -11.72 -37.87 26.46
C GLY A 53 -12.17 -37.10 27.69
N VAL A 54 -12.21 -37.79 28.84
CA VAL A 54 -12.65 -37.22 30.12
C VAL A 54 -11.57 -36.34 30.75
N GLU A 55 -10.31 -36.64 30.46
CA GLU A 55 -9.11 -35.92 30.88
C GLU A 55 -8.98 -34.55 30.21
N GLN A 56 -9.48 -34.42 28.98
CA GLN A 56 -9.43 -33.17 28.21
C GLN A 56 -10.52 -32.18 28.62
N VAL A 57 -11.67 -32.65 29.14
CA VAL A 57 -12.77 -31.77 29.57
C VAL A 57 -13.01 -31.94 31.06
N GLN A 58 -12.40 -31.08 31.84
CA GLN A 58 -12.41 -31.14 33.30
C GLN A 58 -13.60 -30.36 33.88
N SER A 59 -14.08 -30.81 35.04
CA SER A 59 -15.11 -30.13 35.83
C SER A 59 -14.56 -29.86 37.22
N GLY A 60 -14.84 -28.66 37.74
CA GLY A 60 -14.41 -28.23 39.06
C GLY A 60 -15.37 -27.20 39.64
N PRO A 61 -15.11 -26.70 40.86
CA PRO A 61 -15.95 -25.70 41.50
C PRO A 61 -16.09 -24.40 40.68
N ALA A 62 -15.08 -24.06 39.88
CA ALA A 62 -15.05 -22.88 39.01
C ALA A 62 -15.69 -23.10 37.62
N GLY A 63 -16.27 -24.28 37.37
CA GLY A 63 -16.95 -24.61 36.11
C GLY A 63 -16.21 -25.65 35.27
N TYR A 64 -15.94 -25.34 34.00
CA TYR A 64 -15.37 -26.29 33.03
C TYR A 64 -14.10 -25.75 32.37
N GLN A 65 -13.17 -26.64 32.04
CA GLN A 65 -11.95 -26.31 31.34
C GLN A 65 -11.67 -27.33 30.23
N LEU A 66 -11.13 -26.85 29.11
CA LEU A 66 -10.54 -27.68 28.06
C LEU A 66 -9.00 -27.73 28.21
N VAL A 67 -8.50 -28.92 28.54
CA VAL A 67 -7.07 -29.26 28.63
C VAL A 67 -6.69 -30.05 27.37
N ALA A 68 -6.48 -29.31 26.29
CA ALA A 68 -6.03 -29.83 25.00
C ALA A 68 -5.23 -28.74 24.27
N GLU A 69 -4.40 -29.15 23.32
CA GLU A 69 -3.78 -28.22 22.38
C GLU A 69 -4.85 -27.67 21.45
N VAL A 70 -4.90 -26.35 21.33
CA VAL A 70 -5.82 -25.62 20.46
C VAL A 70 -5.04 -24.57 19.68
N ASP A 71 -5.41 -24.39 18.42
CA ASP A 71 -4.75 -23.50 17.47
C ASP A 71 -4.66 -22.05 17.98
N VAL A 72 -5.71 -21.53 18.60
CA VAL A 72 -5.71 -20.16 19.17
C VAL A 72 -4.64 -19.95 20.25
N ARG A 73 -4.43 -20.93 21.15
CA ARG A 73 -3.41 -20.83 22.21
C ARG A 73 -2.03 -21.01 21.61
N ARG A 74 -1.90 -21.97 20.67
CA ARG A 74 -0.64 -22.19 19.95
C ARG A 74 -0.22 -20.97 19.13
N PHE A 75 -1.19 -20.27 18.53
CA PHE A 75 -0.97 -19.01 17.83
C PHE A 75 -0.42 -17.92 18.76
N GLU A 76 -1.00 -17.75 19.95
CA GLU A 76 -0.51 -16.79 20.95
C GLU A 76 0.92 -17.10 21.39
N GLU A 77 1.23 -18.37 21.66
CA GLU A 77 2.58 -18.82 22.01
C GLU A 77 3.60 -18.54 20.91
N LEU A 78 3.27 -18.87 19.65
CA LEU A 78 4.14 -18.63 18.50
C LEU A 78 4.35 -17.14 18.27
N CYS A 79 3.29 -16.33 18.41
CA CYS A 79 3.41 -14.87 18.33
C CYS A 79 4.34 -14.30 19.40
N ALA A 80 4.27 -14.83 20.64
CA ALA A 80 5.14 -14.40 21.75
C ALA A 80 6.60 -14.84 21.55
N GLN A 81 6.84 -15.89 20.76
CA GLN A 81 8.17 -16.36 20.35
C GLN A 81 8.67 -15.70 19.06
N ASP A 82 7.94 -14.72 18.53
CA ASP A 82 8.20 -14.05 17.26
C ASP A 82 8.22 -14.99 16.03
N ALA A 83 7.63 -16.19 16.16
CA ALA A 83 7.48 -17.17 15.08
C ALA A 83 6.22 -16.89 14.24
N VAL A 84 6.15 -15.69 13.63
CA VAL A 84 4.95 -15.14 12.99
C VAL A 84 4.43 -16.02 11.84
N ASP A 85 5.30 -16.50 10.94
CA ASP A 85 4.85 -17.34 9.80
C ASP A 85 4.22 -18.66 10.28
N ALA A 86 4.82 -19.30 11.29
CA ALA A 86 4.27 -20.51 11.88
C ALA A 86 2.92 -20.24 12.58
N ALA A 87 2.76 -19.07 13.20
CA ALA A 87 1.49 -18.65 13.79
C ALA A 87 0.42 -18.45 12.71
N LEU A 88 0.73 -17.70 11.65
CA LEU A 88 -0.18 -17.44 10.54
C LEU A 88 -0.60 -18.72 9.81
N ALA A 89 0.27 -19.73 9.72
CA ALA A 89 -0.04 -21.03 9.14
C ALA A 89 -1.15 -21.82 9.87
N LEU A 90 -1.49 -21.45 11.12
CA LEU A 90 -2.62 -22.05 11.86
C LEU A 90 -3.98 -21.53 11.40
N TRP A 91 -4.03 -20.40 10.69
CA TRP A 91 -5.26 -19.79 10.21
C TRP A 91 -5.78 -20.51 8.97
N ARG A 92 -7.03 -20.99 9.05
CA ARG A 92 -7.66 -21.80 8.00
C ARG A 92 -8.90 -21.14 7.38
N GLY A 93 -9.23 -19.93 7.82
CA GLY A 93 -10.43 -19.19 7.40
C GLY A 93 -11.04 -18.40 8.55
N GLU A 94 -12.31 -18.04 8.41
CA GLU A 94 -13.04 -17.27 9.41
C GLU A 94 -13.15 -18.05 10.75
N PRO A 95 -12.75 -17.44 11.89
CA PRO A 95 -12.85 -18.10 13.19
C PRO A 95 -14.29 -18.47 13.53
N LEU A 96 -14.47 -19.66 14.10
CA LEU A 96 -15.74 -20.13 14.66
C LEU A 96 -16.92 -20.18 13.67
N VAL A 97 -16.68 -20.21 12.36
CA VAL A 97 -17.72 -20.15 11.31
C VAL A 97 -18.81 -21.23 11.47
N ASP A 98 -18.47 -22.41 11.99
CA ASP A 98 -19.38 -23.55 12.17
C ASP A 98 -19.74 -23.83 13.65
N CYS A 99 -19.39 -22.92 14.57
CA CYS A 99 -19.52 -23.18 16.01
C CYS A 99 -20.97 -23.31 16.48
N GLY A 100 -21.93 -22.73 15.75
CA GLY A 100 -23.36 -22.82 16.04
C GLY A 100 -23.84 -21.92 17.19
N SER A 101 -23.10 -20.86 17.51
CA SER A 101 -23.53 -19.77 18.40
C SER A 101 -23.08 -18.42 17.83
N GLU A 102 -24.05 -17.59 17.49
CA GLU A 102 -23.81 -16.23 17.00
C GLU A 102 -23.30 -15.32 18.13
N VAL A 103 -23.71 -15.58 19.37
CA VAL A 103 -23.20 -14.86 20.55
C VAL A 103 -21.68 -15.05 20.67
N LEU A 104 -21.19 -16.29 20.56
CA LEU A 104 -19.75 -16.56 20.61
C LEU A 104 -19.01 -15.91 19.44
N ARG A 105 -19.57 -15.97 18.22
CA ARG A 105 -18.96 -15.32 17.05
C ARG A 105 -18.83 -13.81 17.27
N ARG A 106 -19.91 -13.14 17.66
CA ARG A 106 -19.91 -11.70 17.94
C ARG A 106 -18.94 -11.31 19.06
N THR A 107 -18.78 -12.17 20.07
CA THR A 107 -17.89 -11.90 21.21
C THR A 107 -16.42 -12.11 20.86
N PHE A 108 -16.07 -13.17 20.13
CA PHE A 108 -14.67 -13.60 19.99
C PHE A 108 -14.06 -13.33 18.62
N VAL A 109 -14.84 -13.38 17.54
CA VAL A 109 -14.30 -13.19 16.17
C VAL A 109 -13.59 -11.84 16.03
N PRO A 110 -14.12 -10.69 16.51
CA PRO A 110 -13.42 -9.41 16.36
C PRO A 110 -12.02 -9.43 16.98
N THR A 111 -11.88 -9.89 18.22
CA THR A 111 -10.57 -9.95 18.90
C THR A 111 -9.62 -10.95 18.25
N LEU A 112 -10.13 -12.08 17.74
CA LEU A 112 -9.32 -13.05 17.00
C LEU A 112 -8.83 -12.45 15.69
N THR A 113 -9.70 -11.79 14.92
CA THR A 113 -9.35 -11.09 13.68
C THR A 113 -8.30 -10.00 13.94
N GLU A 114 -8.46 -9.21 15.00
CA GLU A 114 -7.46 -8.19 15.37
C GLU A 114 -6.06 -8.78 15.61
N ARG A 115 -6.01 -9.94 16.27
CA ARG A 115 -4.75 -10.66 16.51
C ARG A 115 -4.14 -11.24 15.24
N TYR A 116 -4.96 -11.77 14.34
CA TYR A 116 -4.51 -12.23 13.02
C TYR A 116 -3.87 -11.09 12.24
N LEU A 117 -4.61 -9.98 12.09
CA LEU A 117 -4.13 -8.83 11.34
C LEU A 117 -2.86 -8.23 11.98
N GLY A 118 -2.79 -8.18 13.32
CA GLY A 118 -1.58 -7.79 14.04
C GLY A 118 -0.38 -8.72 13.85
N ALA A 119 -0.60 -10.00 13.53
CA ALA A 119 0.46 -10.91 13.14
C ALA A 119 0.87 -10.71 11.67
N VAL A 120 -0.08 -10.51 10.76
CA VAL A 120 0.19 -10.17 9.36
C VAL A 120 1.06 -8.91 9.25
N GLU A 121 0.74 -7.88 10.04
CA GLU A 121 1.49 -6.62 10.09
C GLU A 121 2.94 -6.79 10.54
N ARG A 122 3.22 -7.75 11.43
CA ARG A 122 4.56 -8.06 11.93
C ARG A 122 5.34 -9.03 11.05
N ARG A 123 4.71 -9.65 10.06
CA ARG A 123 5.36 -10.62 9.17
C ARG A 123 6.53 -9.96 8.43
N ALA A 124 7.70 -10.59 8.48
CA ALA A 124 8.92 -10.05 7.89
C ALA A 124 8.81 -9.91 6.36
N ASP A 125 8.39 -10.99 5.69
CA ASP A 125 8.26 -11.08 4.24
C ASP A 125 6.79 -11.31 3.83
N PRO A 126 5.94 -10.27 3.88
CA PRO A 126 4.53 -10.42 3.54
C PRO A 126 4.31 -10.52 2.03
N LEU A 127 3.24 -11.20 1.63
CA LEU A 127 2.87 -11.35 0.22
C LEU A 127 2.01 -10.15 -0.22
N PRO A 128 2.33 -9.48 -1.35
CA PRO A 128 1.57 -8.30 -1.81
C PRO A 128 0.09 -8.61 -2.04
N ASP A 129 -0.22 -9.75 -2.66
CA ASP A 129 -1.59 -10.12 -3.01
C ASP A 129 -2.44 -10.39 -1.76
N GLU A 130 -1.84 -11.02 -0.73
CA GLU A 130 -2.47 -11.21 0.59
C GLU A 130 -2.74 -9.88 1.27
N LEU A 131 -1.76 -8.96 1.27
CA LEU A 131 -1.93 -7.63 1.85
C LEU A 131 -3.00 -6.81 1.11
N GLN A 132 -3.05 -6.88 -0.22
CA GLN A 132 -4.05 -6.20 -1.02
C GLN A 132 -5.46 -6.73 -0.72
N GLU A 133 -5.61 -8.05 -0.62
CA GLU A 133 -6.87 -8.69 -0.26
C GLU A 133 -7.34 -8.28 1.14
N LEU A 134 -6.43 -8.25 2.13
CA LEU A 134 -6.74 -7.86 3.50
C LEU A 134 -7.03 -6.36 3.63
N ALA A 135 -6.26 -5.52 2.96
CA ALA A 135 -6.47 -4.07 2.94
C ALA A 135 -7.84 -3.72 2.33
N GLY A 136 -8.25 -4.43 1.26
CA GLY A 136 -9.59 -4.27 0.68
C GLY A 136 -10.73 -4.71 1.60
N ARG A 137 -10.52 -5.74 2.42
CA ARG A 137 -11.51 -6.18 3.45
C ARG A 137 -11.55 -5.28 4.67
N HIS A 138 -10.44 -4.62 4.99
CA HIS A 138 -10.27 -3.77 6.16
C HIS A 138 -9.77 -2.38 5.74
N PRO A 139 -10.55 -1.61 4.95
CA PRO A 139 -10.08 -0.38 4.31
C PRO A 139 -9.66 0.70 5.31
N LEU A 140 -10.22 0.71 6.52
CA LEU A 140 -9.89 1.66 7.59
C LEU A 140 -8.63 1.30 8.39
N ARG A 141 -7.99 0.16 8.10
CA ARG A 141 -6.78 -0.29 8.80
C ARG A 141 -5.54 0.16 8.02
N GLU A 142 -5.18 1.43 8.23
CA GLU A 142 -4.10 2.12 7.50
C GLU A 142 -2.75 1.39 7.53
N SER A 143 -2.43 0.68 8.61
CA SER A 143 -1.21 -0.12 8.77
C SER A 143 -1.05 -1.21 7.69
N LEU A 144 -2.15 -1.85 7.27
CA LEU A 144 -2.12 -2.83 6.17
C LEU A 144 -1.77 -2.15 4.84
N TRP A 145 -2.34 -0.98 4.57
CA TRP A 145 -2.07 -0.18 3.38
C TRP A 145 -0.63 0.32 3.36
N ALA A 146 -0.13 0.84 4.48
CA ALA A 146 1.25 1.29 4.61
C ALA A 146 2.23 0.14 4.35
N ARG A 147 1.95 -1.05 4.90
CA ARG A 147 2.76 -2.25 4.64
C ARG A 147 2.72 -2.67 3.18
N LEU A 148 1.54 -2.68 2.55
CA LEU A 148 1.36 -3.00 1.13
C LEU A 148 2.19 -2.05 0.24
N ILE A 149 2.10 -0.75 0.50
CA ILE A 149 2.85 0.29 -0.23
C ILE A 149 4.36 0.03 -0.17
N VAL A 150 4.90 -0.22 1.03
CA VAL A 150 6.33 -0.48 1.25
C VAL A 150 6.78 -1.74 0.50
N VAL A 151 5.98 -2.81 0.53
CA VAL A 151 6.30 -4.07 -0.14
C VAL A 151 6.26 -3.91 -1.65
N LEU A 152 5.24 -3.23 -2.19
CA LEU A 152 5.13 -2.95 -3.62
C LEU A 152 6.30 -2.08 -4.11
N GLU A 153 6.73 -1.10 -3.32
CA GLU A 153 7.92 -0.29 -3.60
C GLU A 153 9.18 -1.16 -3.71
N GLN A 154 9.43 -2.03 -2.72
CA GLN A 154 10.60 -2.91 -2.69
C GLN A 154 10.65 -3.88 -3.88
N LEU A 155 9.48 -4.27 -4.39
CA LEU A 155 9.35 -5.11 -5.60
C LEU A 155 9.42 -4.30 -6.92
N GLY A 156 9.58 -2.98 -6.86
CA GLY A 156 9.59 -2.10 -8.04
C GLY A 156 8.22 -1.88 -8.68
N ARG A 157 7.12 -2.32 -8.04
CA ARG A 157 5.73 -2.19 -8.51
C ARG A 157 5.14 -0.83 -8.11
N ARG A 158 5.82 0.24 -8.51
CA ARG A 158 5.57 1.61 -8.03
C ARG A 158 4.18 2.14 -8.39
N ASP A 159 3.69 1.87 -9.60
CA ASP A 159 2.36 2.30 -10.03
C ASP A 159 1.25 1.70 -9.14
N GLU A 160 1.42 0.44 -8.75
CA GLU A 160 0.49 -0.24 -7.84
C GLU A 160 0.55 0.33 -6.42
N ALA A 161 1.75 0.73 -5.96
CA ALA A 161 1.91 1.39 -4.67
C ALA A 161 1.23 2.77 -4.63
N LEU A 162 1.32 3.55 -5.71
CA LEU A 162 0.62 4.83 -5.85
C LEU A 162 -0.90 4.63 -5.88
N ASN A 163 -1.39 3.66 -6.66
CA ASN A 163 -2.81 3.32 -6.70
C ASN A 163 -3.34 2.88 -5.32
N ALA A 164 -2.56 2.10 -4.56
CA ALA A 164 -2.91 1.68 -3.22
C ALA A 164 -3.06 2.88 -2.26
N TYR A 165 -2.14 3.87 -2.33
CA TYR A 165 -2.25 5.09 -1.54
C TYR A 165 -3.49 5.93 -1.89
N GLU A 166 -3.79 6.07 -3.19
CA GLU A 166 -4.98 6.79 -3.63
C GLU A 166 -6.27 6.10 -3.17
N ALA A 167 -6.33 4.77 -3.23
CA ALA A 167 -7.46 3.99 -2.78
C ALA A 167 -7.75 4.17 -1.28
N VAL A 168 -6.74 4.03 -0.42
CA VAL A 168 -6.92 4.22 1.03
C VAL A 168 -7.31 5.66 1.37
N ARG A 169 -6.71 6.66 0.70
CA ARG A 169 -7.07 8.06 0.90
C ARG A 169 -8.53 8.33 0.55
N ALA A 170 -9.03 7.74 -0.54
CA ALA A 170 -10.44 7.85 -0.92
C ALA A 170 -11.34 7.21 0.14
N HIS A 171 -11.02 5.99 0.59
CA HIS A 171 -11.79 5.30 1.63
C HIS A 171 -11.85 6.08 2.96
N LEU A 172 -10.72 6.63 3.42
CA LEU A 172 -10.69 7.42 4.66
C LEU A 172 -11.49 8.71 4.54
N ALA A 173 -11.43 9.38 3.39
CA ALA A 173 -12.22 10.59 3.15
C ALA A 173 -13.72 10.30 3.08
N GLU A 174 -14.13 9.20 2.45
CA GLU A 174 -15.54 8.80 2.30
C GLU A 174 -16.15 8.32 3.61
N GLU A 175 -15.47 7.43 4.34
CA GLU A 175 -16.01 6.78 5.54
C GLU A 175 -15.82 7.62 6.81
N LEU A 176 -14.71 8.36 6.92
CA LEU A 176 -14.33 9.07 8.15
C LEU A 176 -14.22 10.60 7.97
N GLY A 177 -14.19 11.11 6.74
CA GLY A 177 -13.89 12.52 6.48
C GLY A 177 -12.50 12.95 6.96
N ALA A 178 -11.58 12.00 7.08
CA ALA A 178 -10.26 12.18 7.67
C ALA A 178 -9.15 12.08 6.61
N ASP A 179 -8.05 12.79 6.86
CA ASP A 179 -6.82 12.64 6.08
C ASP A 179 -6.02 11.41 6.55
N PRO A 180 -5.16 10.82 5.68
CA PRO A 180 -4.27 9.73 6.04
C PRO A 180 -3.35 10.02 7.24
N SER A 181 -3.09 9.00 8.05
CA SER A 181 -2.15 8.99 9.17
C SER A 181 -0.71 9.37 8.76
N GLU A 182 0.12 9.76 9.73
CA GLU A 182 1.52 10.10 9.45
C GLU A 182 2.31 8.90 8.91
N GLU A 183 2.04 7.68 9.40
CA GLU A 183 2.70 6.46 8.91
C GLU A 183 2.42 6.25 7.41
N LEU A 184 1.17 6.39 7.01
CA LEU A 184 0.77 6.24 5.60
C LEU A 184 1.29 7.39 4.73
N ARG A 185 1.30 8.62 5.25
CA ARG A 185 1.91 9.78 4.58
C ARG A 185 3.42 9.64 4.43
N GLU A 186 4.12 9.02 5.38
CA GLU A 186 5.55 8.74 5.33
C GLU A 186 5.86 7.63 4.31
N ALA A 187 5.06 6.56 4.27
CA ALA A 187 5.18 5.53 3.21
C ALA A 187 5.02 6.15 1.82
N TYR A 188 4.04 7.04 1.64
CA TYR A 188 3.87 7.81 0.40
C TYR A 188 5.00 8.82 0.16
N ARG A 189 5.57 9.42 1.21
CA ARG A 189 6.71 10.33 1.10
C ARG A 189 7.94 9.60 0.59
N ARG A 190 8.23 8.40 1.07
CA ARG A 190 9.33 7.55 0.57
C ARG A 190 9.11 7.12 -0.86
N LEU A 191 7.89 6.71 -1.21
CA LEU A 191 7.51 6.55 -2.62
C LEU A 191 7.84 7.85 -3.38
N SER A 192 7.46 9.01 -2.86
CA SER A 192 7.68 10.32 -3.48
C SER A 192 9.09 10.90 -3.27
N GLU A 193 10.01 10.19 -2.60
CA GLU A 193 11.37 10.63 -2.35
C GLU A 193 12.18 10.34 -3.59
N LEU A 194 12.12 11.36 -4.44
CA LEU A 194 12.89 11.47 -5.63
C LEU A 194 14.34 11.71 -5.25
N PRO A 195 15.31 11.26 -6.05
CA PRO A 195 16.71 11.50 -5.77
C PRO A 195 16.94 13.01 -5.56
N VAL A 196 17.42 13.37 -4.38
CA VAL A 196 17.72 14.75 -4.00
C VAL A 196 19.07 15.12 -4.60
N GLY A 197 19.13 16.21 -5.37
CA GLY A 197 20.38 16.73 -5.92
C GLY A 197 20.81 16.17 -7.28
N ASP A 198 22.06 16.43 -7.66
CA ASP A 198 22.68 16.10 -8.95
C ASP A 198 22.56 14.61 -9.32
N ASP A 199 22.75 13.73 -8.33
CA ASP A 199 22.71 12.27 -8.49
C ASP A 199 21.41 11.79 -9.16
N GLY A 200 20.30 12.50 -8.93
CA GLY A 200 19.03 12.25 -9.59
C GLY A 200 19.06 12.55 -11.07
N LEU A 201 19.56 13.72 -11.47
CA LEU A 201 19.67 14.11 -12.88
C LEU A 201 20.64 13.17 -13.63
N SER A 202 21.71 12.77 -12.95
CA SER A 202 22.70 11.81 -13.46
C SER A 202 22.13 10.39 -13.60
N ALA A 203 21.21 9.96 -12.74
CA ALA A 203 20.45 8.72 -12.91
C ALA A 203 19.46 8.79 -14.08
N VAL A 204 18.71 9.89 -14.22
CA VAL A 204 17.74 10.07 -15.31
C VAL A 204 18.40 10.07 -16.68
N ARG A 205 19.56 10.71 -16.81
CA ARG A 205 20.34 10.73 -18.06
C ARG A 205 20.72 9.33 -18.54
N ARG A 206 20.93 8.37 -17.63
CA ARG A 206 21.23 6.97 -17.96
C ARG A 206 20.00 6.17 -18.37
N GLY A 207 18.80 6.66 -18.10
CA GLY A 207 17.52 6.00 -18.34
C GLY A 207 16.66 6.70 -19.40
N SER A 208 15.47 7.17 -19.00
CA SER A 208 14.45 7.74 -19.90
C SER A 208 14.83 9.09 -20.53
N GLY A 209 15.77 9.82 -19.92
CA GLY A 209 16.19 11.13 -20.41
C GLY A 209 15.18 12.26 -20.15
N LEU A 210 14.17 12.07 -19.29
CA LEU A 210 13.18 13.10 -18.94
C LEU A 210 13.05 13.25 -17.41
N ALA A 211 13.36 14.44 -16.89
CA ALA A 211 13.24 14.79 -15.48
C ALA A 211 12.27 15.95 -15.22
N VAL A 212 11.57 15.93 -14.09
CA VAL A 212 10.76 17.07 -13.58
C VAL A 212 11.32 17.56 -12.25
N VAL A 213 12.07 18.65 -12.25
CA VAL A 213 12.67 19.24 -11.05
C VAL A 213 11.69 20.24 -10.40
N TYR A 214 11.28 19.99 -9.16
CA TYR A 214 10.38 20.89 -8.41
C TYR A 214 10.98 21.30 -7.05
N GLY A 215 10.40 22.27 -6.34
CA GLY A 215 10.94 22.76 -5.05
C GLY A 215 11.73 24.08 -5.14
N GLU A 216 12.65 24.33 -4.21
CA GLU A 216 13.44 25.57 -4.14
C GLU A 216 14.81 25.39 -4.81
N GLY A 217 15.34 26.46 -5.44
CA GLY A 217 16.67 26.40 -6.07
C GLY A 217 16.76 25.54 -7.36
N LYS A 218 15.63 25.10 -7.94
CA LYS A 218 15.55 24.22 -9.13
C LYS A 218 16.47 24.63 -10.28
N THR A 219 16.37 25.89 -10.72
CA THR A 219 17.15 26.40 -11.85
C THR A 219 18.64 26.45 -11.53
N ALA A 220 19.01 26.68 -10.26
CA ALA A 220 20.40 26.66 -9.83
C ALA A 220 20.96 25.22 -9.82
N LEU A 221 20.21 24.26 -9.28
CA LEU A 221 20.56 22.83 -9.29
C LEU A 221 20.79 22.32 -10.71
N VAL A 222 19.82 22.55 -11.61
CA VAL A 222 19.91 22.08 -13.00
C VAL A 222 21.10 22.70 -13.72
N ARG A 223 21.37 23.99 -13.49
CA ARG A 223 22.53 24.67 -14.09
C ARG A 223 23.85 24.16 -13.54
N GLN A 224 23.93 23.89 -12.25
CA GLN A 224 25.14 23.33 -11.64
C GLN A 224 25.43 21.97 -12.25
N TRP A 225 24.45 21.07 -12.25
CA TRP A 225 24.56 19.77 -12.88
C TRP A 225 24.96 19.88 -14.36
N ALA A 226 24.25 20.69 -15.15
CA ALA A 226 24.52 20.82 -16.58
C ALA A 226 25.98 21.24 -16.88
N ARG A 227 26.59 22.08 -16.04
CA ARG A 227 28.00 22.49 -16.18
C ARG A 227 28.99 21.34 -15.99
N GLU A 228 28.67 20.38 -15.15
CA GLU A 228 29.51 19.21 -14.87
C GLU A 228 29.33 18.12 -15.94
N GLN A 229 28.31 18.29 -16.79
CA GLN A 229 27.95 17.37 -17.87
C GLN A 229 28.43 17.88 -19.24
N SER A 230 28.63 16.96 -20.19
CA SER A 230 28.93 17.30 -21.59
C SER A 230 27.70 17.12 -22.50
N PHE A 231 27.29 18.20 -23.17
CA PHE A 231 26.25 18.24 -24.20
C PHE A 231 26.81 18.78 -25.53
N PRO A 232 27.45 17.92 -26.34
CA PRO A 232 28.17 18.35 -27.55
C PRO A 232 27.28 18.95 -28.64
N ASP A 233 25.99 18.60 -28.66
CA ASP A 233 25.03 19.16 -29.62
C ASP A 233 24.31 20.41 -29.06
N GLY A 234 24.77 20.94 -27.93
CA GLY A 234 24.34 22.20 -27.33
C GLY A 234 23.29 22.06 -26.22
N GLU A 235 22.88 23.21 -25.68
CA GLU A 235 21.86 23.34 -24.64
C GLU A 235 20.84 24.39 -25.06
N ILE A 236 19.56 24.08 -24.93
CA ILE A 236 18.45 25.00 -25.19
C ILE A 236 17.67 25.19 -23.90
N ARG A 237 17.41 26.45 -23.56
CA ARG A 237 16.58 26.82 -22.41
C ARG A 237 15.40 27.66 -22.85
N LEU A 238 14.22 27.26 -22.45
CA LEU A 238 12.98 27.98 -22.68
C LEU A 238 12.26 28.20 -21.35
N ASP A 239 11.92 29.44 -21.03
CA ASP A 239 11.11 29.77 -19.86
C ASP A 239 9.65 29.87 -20.26
N LEU A 240 8.79 29.07 -19.64
CA LEU A 240 7.43 28.83 -20.09
C LEU A 240 6.39 29.80 -19.54
N GLN A 241 6.73 30.67 -18.58
CA GLN A 241 5.87 31.64 -17.83
C GLN A 241 4.43 31.87 -18.36
N GLY A 242 3.56 30.86 -18.30
CA GLY A 242 2.15 30.93 -18.75
C GLY A 242 1.87 31.05 -20.26
N SER A 243 2.88 30.96 -21.15
CA SER A 243 2.68 31.00 -22.61
C SER A 243 2.54 29.59 -23.21
N ALA A 244 1.61 29.43 -24.17
CA ALA A 244 1.42 28.20 -24.94
C ALA A 244 2.32 28.11 -26.20
N ALA A 245 2.99 29.20 -26.59
CA ALA A 245 3.77 29.28 -27.84
C ALA A 245 5.27 29.23 -27.54
N GLY A 246 5.87 28.04 -27.64
CA GLY A 246 7.32 27.83 -27.41
C GLY A 246 8.03 26.95 -28.43
N CYS A 247 7.30 26.17 -29.24
CA CYS A 247 7.91 25.20 -30.15
C CYS A 247 8.66 25.87 -31.31
N SER A 248 8.13 26.98 -31.84
CA SER A 248 8.83 27.81 -32.84
C SER A 248 10.18 28.31 -32.32
N ASP A 249 10.29 28.66 -31.04
CA ASP A 249 11.53 29.19 -30.47
C ASP A 249 12.57 28.08 -30.31
N LEU A 250 12.13 26.87 -29.91
CA LEU A 250 12.97 25.69 -29.89
C LEU A 250 13.49 25.33 -31.30
N LEU A 251 12.63 25.42 -32.32
CA LEU A 251 12.99 25.18 -33.72
C LEU A 251 14.04 26.18 -34.22
N ARG A 252 13.87 27.49 -33.93
CA ARG A 252 14.88 28.50 -34.26
C ARG A 252 16.21 28.21 -33.57
N ALA A 253 16.17 27.80 -32.30
CA ALA A 253 17.37 27.52 -31.51
C ALA A 253 18.17 26.31 -32.05
N VAL A 254 17.53 25.34 -32.70
CA VAL A 254 18.22 24.23 -33.39
C VAL A 254 18.58 24.52 -34.85
N GLY A 255 18.35 25.75 -35.33
CA GLY A 255 18.74 26.22 -36.66
C GLY A 255 17.71 26.00 -37.77
N VAL A 256 16.46 25.71 -37.44
CA VAL A 256 15.38 25.59 -38.44
C VAL A 256 14.89 27.00 -38.84
N THR A 257 14.95 27.29 -40.14
CA THR A 257 14.56 28.59 -40.71
C THR A 257 13.12 28.62 -41.20
N GLU A 258 12.64 27.51 -41.78
CA GLU A 258 11.27 27.35 -42.26
C GLU A 258 10.43 26.67 -41.18
N ILE A 259 9.66 27.47 -40.43
CA ILE A 259 8.87 26.99 -39.29
C ILE A 259 7.41 26.88 -39.71
N PRO A 260 6.79 25.69 -39.60
CA PRO A 260 5.38 25.50 -39.89
C PRO A 260 4.48 26.38 -39.01
N GLU A 261 3.28 26.73 -39.48
CA GLU A 261 2.33 27.55 -38.70
C GLU A 261 1.65 26.76 -37.58
N ARG A 262 1.39 25.46 -37.80
CA ARG A 262 0.64 24.61 -36.87
C ARG A 262 1.55 24.01 -35.80
N LEU A 263 1.11 24.04 -34.54
CA LEU A 263 1.87 23.52 -33.41
C LEU A 263 2.19 22.03 -33.56
N GLU A 264 1.26 21.24 -34.08
CA GLU A 264 1.45 19.80 -34.27
C GLU A 264 2.60 19.50 -35.25
N GLU A 265 2.68 20.29 -36.33
CA GLU A 265 3.74 20.21 -37.34
C GLU A 265 5.07 20.69 -36.77
N GLN A 266 5.06 21.78 -36.00
CA GLN A 266 6.24 22.26 -35.28
C GLN A 266 6.79 21.20 -34.32
N SER A 267 5.93 20.58 -33.50
CA SER A 267 6.31 19.52 -32.57
C SER A 267 6.88 18.29 -33.29
N ALA A 268 6.26 17.88 -34.40
CA ALA A 268 6.75 16.76 -35.20
C ALA A 268 8.12 17.05 -35.83
N LEU A 269 8.29 18.27 -36.35
CA LEU A 269 9.57 18.73 -36.90
C LEU A 269 10.63 18.79 -35.81
N PHE A 270 10.31 19.37 -34.64
CA PHE A 270 11.22 19.46 -33.51
C PHE A 270 11.70 18.09 -33.05
N ARG A 271 10.79 17.11 -32.93
CA ARG A 271 11.16 15.73 -32.63
C ARG A 271 12.09 15.13 -33.66
N THR A 272 11.85 15.40 -34.94
CA THR A 272 12.65 14.86 -36.04
C THR A 272 14.06 15.45 -36.06
N VAL A 273 14.19 16.77 -35.97
CA VAL A 273 15.50 17.44 -36.08
C VAL A 273 16.39 17.23 -34.85
N THR A 274 15.80 16.94 -33.69
CA THR A 274 16.52 16.68 -32.43
C THR A 274 16.81 15.21 -32.17
N ALA A 275 16.20 14.29 -32.92
CA ALA A 275 16.41 12.86 -32.74
C ALA A 275 17.91 12.49 -32.86
N GLY A 276 18.41 11.72 -31.90
CA GLY A 276 19.79 11.25 -31.83
C GLY A 276 20.82 12.28 -31.35
N ARG A 277 20.42 13.55 -31.13
CA ARG A 277 21.34 14.59 -30.65
C ARG A 277 21.58 14.45 -29.14
N ARG A 278 22.83 14.61 -28.72
CA ARG A 278 23.28 14.68 -27.33
C ARG A 278 23.26 16.13 -26.85
N MET A 279 22.05 16.64 -26.67
CA MET A 279 21.77 18.00 -26.21
C MET A 279 20.89 18.02 -24.95
N LEU A 280 20.89 19.14 -24.24
CA LEU A 280 20.00 19.41 -23.11
C LEU A 280 18.85 20.34 -23.55
N VAL A 281 17.61 19.98 -23.21
CA VAL A 281 16.43 20.84 -23.35
C VAL A 281 15.89 21.15 -21.96
N LEU A 282 16.08 22.38 -21.50
CA LEU A 282 15.58 22.88 -20.22
C LEU A 282 14.30 23.69 -20.42
N LEU A 283 13.18 23.17 -19.92
CA LEU A 283 11.87 23.81 -19.92
C LEU A 283 11.57 24.37 -18.52
N ASP A 284 11.87 25.65 -18.32
CA ASP A 284 11.78 26.33 -17.02
C ASP A 284 10.32 26.78 -16.75
N ASN A 285 9.88 26.71 -15.48
CA ASN A 285 8.56 27.19 -15.02
C ASN A 285 7.34 26.60 -15.73
N ALA A 286 7.36 25.29 -16.03
CA ALA A 286 6.22 24.57 -16.56
C ALA A 286 5.03 24.57 -15.59
N ARG A 287 3.82 24.74 -16.14
CA ARG A 287 2.56 24.71 -15.39
C ARG A 287 1.98 23.31 -15.28
N ASP A 288 1.91 22.59 -16.40
CA ASP A 288 1.26 21.29 -16.52
C ASP A 288 1.85 20.45 -17.68
N ALA A 289 1.36 19.22 -17.82
CA ALA A 289 1.84 18.29 -18.85
C ALA A 289 1.42 18.69 -20.27
N GLU A 290 0.27 19.34 -20.43
CA GLU A 290 -0.24 19.75 -21.74
C GLU A 290 0.62 20.84 -22.37
N GLN A 291 1.18 21.72 -21.55
CA GLN A 291 2.15 22.73 -21.97
C GLN A 291 3.48 22.11 -22.42
N VAL A 292 3.91 21.02 -21.78
CA VAL A 292 5.24 20.42 -22.00
C VAL A 292 5.25 19.45 -23.19
N ARG A 293 4.21 18.63 -23.37
CA ARG A 293 4.17 17.56 -24.38
C ARG A 293 4.51 18.02 -25.82
N PRO A 294 4.00 19.16 -26.32
CA PRO A 294 4.35 19.65 -27.66
C PRO A 294 5.82 20.03 -27.82
N LEU A 295 6.52 20.26 -26.72
CA LEU A 295 7.91 20.74 -26.67
C LEU A 295 8.92 19.61 -26.44
N LEU A 296 8.45 18.36 -26.32
CA LEU A 296 9.32 17.21 -26.12
C LEU A 296 10.07 16.89 -27.42
N PRO A 297 11.42 16.73 -27.36
CA PRO A 297 12.24 16.37 -28.50
C PRO A 297 12.09 14.89 -28.88
N GLY A 298 12.80 14.48 -29.94
CA GLY A 298 12.93 13.07 -30.30
C GLY A 298 13.71 12.29 -29.24
N ARG A 299 13.95 10.99 -29.46
CA ARG A 299 14.83 10.22 -28.58
C ARG A 299 16.27 10.72 -28.70
N GLY A 300 17.01 10.77 -27.58
CA GLY A 300 18.43 11.14 -27.54
C GLY A 300 18.72 12.34 -26.62
N PRO A 301 18.07 13.50 -26.85
CA PRO A 301 18.20 14.65 -25.97
C PRO A 301 17.76 14.35 -24.54
N MET A 302 18.45 14.98 -23.58
CA MET A 302 18.03 15.01 -22.18
C MET A 302 17.09 16.18 -21.97
N VAL A 303 15.96 15.94 -21.33
CA VAL A 303 14.92 16.94 -21.07
C VAL A 303 14.79 17.14 -19.57
N VAL A 304 14.90 18.39 -19.15
CA VAL A 304 14.69 18.77 -17.75
C VAL A 304 13.59 19.82 -17.71
N VAL A 305 12.50 19.51 -17.03
CA VAL A 305 11.37 20.41 -16.81
C VAL A 305 11.49 20.96 -15.39
N THR A 306 11.41 22.27 -15.19
CA THR A 306 11.28 22.83 -13.84
C THR A 306 9.84 23.29 -13.60
N SER A 307 9.33 23.07 -12.39
CA SER A 307 7.95 23.45 -12.04
C SER A 307 7.82 23.85 -10.57
N ARG A 308 6.68 24.43 -10.19
CA ARG A 308 6.41 24.75 -8.77
C ARG A 308 6.08 23.49 -7.96
N ALA A 309 5.33 22.57 -8.55
CA ALA A 309 4.91 21.30 -7.99
C ALA A 309 5.21 20.16 -8.97
N PRO A 310 5.31 18.90 -8.54
CA PRO A 310 5.49 17.77 -9.45
C PRO A 310 4.37 17.71 -10.51
N ILE A 311 4.71 17.34 -11.75
CA ILE A 311 3.77 17.21 -12.86
C ILE A 311 3.49 15.72 -13.10
N GLN A 312 2.53 15.16 -12.35
CA GLN A 312 2.18 13.73 -12.40
C GLN A 312 1.85 13.25 -13.82
N GLY A 313 1.17 14.09 -14.61
CA GLY A 313 0.80 13.74 -15.99
C GLY A 313 1.98 13.40 -16.91
N LEU A 314 3.20 13.86 -16.59
CA LEU A 314 4.44 13.50 -17.30
C LEU A 314 5.07 12.21 -16.76
N GLN A 315 4.87 11.90 -15.48
CA GLN A 315 5.39 10.67 -14.86
C GLN A 315 4.65 9.46 -15.43
N VAL A 316 3.31 9.54 -15.48
CA VAL A 316 2.44 8.44 -15.88
C VAL A 316 2.58 8.10 -17.37
N ARG A 317 2.63 9.11 -18.25
CA ARG A 317 2.60 8.87 -19.71
C ARG A 317 3.98 8.85 -20.35
N GLU A 318 4.89 9.71 -19.90
CA GLU A 318 6.20 9.87 -20.51
C GLU A 318 7.34 9.27 -19.66
N GLY A 319 7.00 8.64 -18.52
CA GLY A 319 8.00 8.02 -17.64
C GLY A 319 8.96 9.03 -17.02
N ALA A 320 8.50 10.29 -16.85
CA ALA A 320 9.32 11.34 -16.28
C ALA A 320 9.66 11.02 -14.83
N VAL A 321 10.93 11.17 -14.47
CA VAL A 321 11.37 11.05 -13.07
C VAL A 321 11.29 12.44 -12.46
N ALA A 322 10.44 12.64 -11.47
CA ALA A 322 10.52 13.91 -10.76
C ALA A 322 11.77 13.97 -9.87
N ILE A 323 12.23 15.16 -9.52
CA ILE A 323 13.41 15.41 -8.69
C ILE A 323 13.05 16.58 -7.78
N ARG A 324 13.25 16.43 -6.48
CA ARG A 324 13.03 17.55 -5.55
C ARG A 324 14.33 18.34 -5.41
N ALA A 325 14.30 19.60 -5.78
CA ALA A 325 15.30 20.59 -5.45
C ALA A 325 15.00 21.19 -4.07
N GLY A 326 16.01 21.23 -3.21
CA GLY A 326 15.93 21.92 -1.91
C GLY A 326 17.00 21.46 -0.94
N GLY A 327 17.71 22.45 -0.39
CA GLY A 327 18.46 22.46 0.88
C GLY A 327 19.45 21.35 1.11
#